data_AF-A0A2V5IE78-F1
#
_entry.id   AF-A0A2V5IE78-F1
#
_cell.length_a   1.000
_cell.length_b   1.000
_cell.length_c   1.000
_cell.angle_alpha   90.00
_cell.angle_beta   90.00
_cell.angle_gamma   90.00
#
_symmetry.space_group_name_H-M   'P 1'
#
loop_
_entity.id
_entity.type
_entity.pdbx_description
1 polymer ?
#
loop_
_entity_poly.entity_id
_entity_poly.type
_entity_poly.pdbx_seq_one_letter_code
_entity_poly.pdbx_strand_id
1 'polypeptide(L)'
;MSNELTEENAFEWTVKRLTPIDEIVKQFEHDVHKGRLVVESLKEWVAGLDPDSYIRFEPPPELQAEYDEYKDACHEFADKKAVYMRLLERPRKNAHPEDHLDRARAAVEWADAAIRAAKGRLHVLTTYQNVYRTLQSINGHIQQADEAITSGSNAVRAVKEQLECEFLRHPAQCGIHA
;
A
#
# COMPACT_ATOMS: atom_id res chain seq x y z
N MET A 1 -4.75 -38.98 -12.07
CA MET A 1 -3.28 -38.80 -12.04
C MET A 1 -3.01 -37.67 -11.08
N SER A 2 -2.56 -37.99 -9.88
CA SER A 2 -2.26 -37.02 -8.83
C SER A 2 -0.94 -36.35 -9.20
N ASN A 3 -0.96 -35.06 -9.52
CA ASN A 3 0.26 -34.26 -9.58
C ASN A 3 0.74 -34.07 -8.15
N GLU A 4 1.55 -35.01 -7.66
CA GLU A 4 2.30 -34.81 -6.42
C GLU A 4 3.26 -33.63 -6.62
N LEU A 5 2.99 -32.54 -5.91
CA LEU A 5 3.93 -31.44 -5.73
C LEU A 5 5.14 -32.00 -4.99
N THR A 6 6.20 -32.35 -5.72
CA THR A 6 7.49 -32.67 -5.12
C THR A 6 8.09 -31.40 -4.48
N GLU A 7 8.85 -31.58 -3.41
CA GLU A 7 9.53 -30.50 -2.68
C GLU A 7 10.36 -29.59 -3.59
N GLU A 8 10.99 -30.15 -4.62
CA GLU A 8 11.79 -29.44 -5.62
C GLU A 8 10.92 -28.60 -6.59
N ASN A 9 9.73 -29.08 -6.96
CA ASN A 9 8.76 -28.34 -7.79
C ASN A 9 8.07 -27.22 -6.99
N ALA A 10 7.83 -27.42 -5.70
CA ALA A 10 7.28 -26.39 -4.81
C ALA A 10 8.29 -25.24 -4.59
N PHE A 11 9.58 -25.57 -4.47
CA PHE A 11 10.66 -24.58 -4.34
C PHE A 11 10.85 -23.76 -5.61
N GLU A 12 10.95 -24.40 -6.78
CA GLU A 12 11.16 -23.70 -8.05
C GLU A 12 9.95 -22.81 -8.42
N TRP A 13 8.73 -23.24 -8.08
CA TRP A 13 7.50 -22.46 -8.23
C TRP A 13 7.46 -21.24 -7.29
N THR A 14 7.87 -21.42 -6.04
CA THR A 14 7.95 -20.39 -5.00
C THR A 14 9.00 -19.34 -5.36
N VAL A 15 10.20 -19.75 -5.77
CA VAL A 15 11.28 -18.84 -6.17
C VAL A 15 10.93 -18.06 -7.45
N LYS A 16 10.43 -18.72 -8.52
CA LYS A 16 10.08 -18.03 -9.78
C LYS A 16 8.90 -17.04 -9.66
N ARG A 17 7.99 -17.25 -8.71
CA ARG A 17 6.82 -16.36 -8.51
C ARG A 17 7.00 -15.33 -7.39
N LEU A 18 7.92 -15.54 -6.44
CA LEU A 18 8.12 -14.63 -5.30
C LEU A 18 9.38 -13.75 -5.40
N THR A 19 10.38 -14.08 -6.22
CA THR A 19 11.53 -13.18 -6.45
C THR A 19 11.13 -11.76 -6.92
N PRO A 20 10.08 -11.57 -7.76
CA PRO A 20 9.56 -10.24 -8.06
C PRO A 20 8.98 -9.49 -6.85
N ILE A 21 8.62 -10.19 -5.77
CA ILE A 21 7.97 -9.59 -4.59
C ILE A 21 8.97 -8.79 -3.76
N ASP A 22 10.24 -9.21 -3.64
CA ASP A 22 11.25 -8.42 -2.91
C ASP A 22 11.56 -7.08 -3.61
N GLU A 23 11.61 -7.07 -4.95
CA GLU A 23 11.77 -5.84 -5.73
C GLU A 23 10.53 -4.94 -5.63
N ILE A 24 9.33 -5.53 -5.72
CA ILE A 24 8.06 -4.82 -5.52
C ILE A 24 7.98 -4.23 -4.11
N VAL A 25 8.38 -4.98 -3.09
CA VAL A 25 8.42 -4.55 -1.69
C VAL A 25 9.40 -3.40 -1.51
N LYS A 26 10.61 -3.48 -2.06
CA LYS A 26 11.58 -2.36 -2.02
C LYS A 26 11.02 -1.11 -2.70
N GLN A 27 10.35 -1.27 -3.84
CA GLN A 27 9.70 -0.17 -4.54
C GLN A 27 8.59 0.46 -3.67
N PHE A 28 7.77 -0.36 -3.02
CA PHE A 28 6.74 0.14 -2.10
C PHE A 28 7.32 0.83 -0.88
N GLU A 29 8.40 0.32 -0.28
CA GLU A 29 9.08 0.99 0.84
C GLU A 29 9.62 2.36 0.44
N HIS A 30 10.22 2.46 -0.74
CA HIS A 30 10.68 3.72 -1.31
C HIS A 30 9.52 4.69 -1.58
N ASP A 31 8.40 4.20 -2.12
CA ASP A 31 7.21 5.03 -2.40
C ASP A 31 6.52 5.50 -1.11
N VAL A 32 6.44 4.63 -0.09
CA VAL A 32 5.98 4.98 1.26
C VAL A 32 6.87 6.08 1.83
N HIS A 33 8.19 5.95 1.73
CA HIS A 33 9.12 6.95 2.22
C HIS A 33 8.93 8.31 1.51
N LYS A 34 8.85 8.31 0.17
CA LYS A 34 8.55 9.53 -0.60
C LYS A 34 7.23 10.16 -0.20
N GLY A 35 6.19 9.36 -0.05
CA GLY A 35 4.87 9.83 0.39
C GLY A 35 4.94 10.54 1.76
N ARG A 36 5.67 9.96 2.73
CA ARG A 36 5.86 10.58 4.05
C ARG A 36 6.54 11.94 3.96
N LEU A 37 7.57 12.07 3.13
CA LEU A 37 8.25 13.37 2.94
C LEU A 37 7.30 14.44 2.40
N VAL A 38 6.42 14.09 1.46
CA VAL A 38 5.41 15.03 0.94
C VAL A 38 4.36 15.37 2.00
N VAL A 39 3.90 14.39 2.79
CA VAL A 39 2.98 14.63 3.91
C VAL A 39 3.58 15.63 4.90
N GLU A 40 4.83 15.43 5.33
CA GLU A 40 5.48 16.34 6.27
C GLU A 40 5.65 17.74 5.68
N SER A 41 6.07 17.85 4.42
CA SER A 41 6.16 19.15 3.73
C SER A 41 4.80 19.86 3.64
N LEU A 42 3.70 19.13 3.41
CA LEU A 42 2.35 19.70 3.40
C LEU A 42 1.89 20.12 4.79
N LYS A 43 2.22 19.35 5.85
CA LYS A 43 1.94 19.72 7.24
C LYS A 43 2.64 21.03 7.61
N GLU A 44 3.92 21.16 7.26
CA GLU A 44 4.70 22.39 7.47
C GLU A 44 4.11 23.56 6.70
N TRP A 45 3.74 23.36 5.43
CA TRP A 45 3.10 24.38 4.62
C TRP A 45 1.80 24.88 5.25
N VAL A 46 0.88 23.98 5.64
CA VAL A 46 -0.39 24.38 6.28
C VAL A 46 -0.16 25.08 7.62
N ALA A 47 0.81 24.64 8.41
CA ALA A 47 1.14 25.28 9.69
C ALA A 47 1.63 26.73 9.52
N GLY A 48 2.17 27.09 8.35
CA GLY A 48 2.58 28.45 8.01
C GLY A 48 1.47 29.35 7.46
N LEU A 49 0.26 28.83 7.23
CA LEU A 49 -0.85 29.62 6.70
C LEU A 49 -1.62 30.32 7.81
N ASP A 50 -1.95 31.59 7.58
CA ASP A 50 -2.91 32.34 8.40
C ASP A 50 -4.34 32.03 7.91
N PRO A 51 -5.22 31.46 8.77
CA PRO A 51 -6.62 31.20 8.40
C PRO A 51 -7.37 32.45 7.94
N ASP A 52 -7.08 33.62 8.50
CA ASP A 52 -7.81 34.85 8.22
C ASP A 52 -7.39 35.48 6.88
N SER A 53 -6.19 35.15 6.39
CA SER A 53 -5.66 35.62 5.11
C SER A 53 -5.65 34.53 4.03
N TYR A 54 -6.23 33.35 4.28
CA TYR A 54 -6.23 32.25 3.32
C TYR A 54 -7.16 32.57 2.12
N ILE A 55 -6.59 32.56 0.92
CA ILE A 55 -7.30 32.86 -0.32
C ILE A 55 -7.55 31.58 -1.09
N ARG A 56 -8.83 31.31 -1.35
CA ARG A 56 -9.25 30.21 -2.21
C ARG A 56 -9.21 30.60 -3.68
N PHE A 57 -8.70 29.72 -4.53
CA PHE A 57 -8.76 29.83 -5.98
C PHE A 57 -9.90 29.00 -6.55
N GLU A 58 -10.41 29.44 -7.70
CA GLU A 58 -11.39 28.67 -8.45
C GLU A 58 -10.72 27.38 -8.97
N PRO A 59 -11.37 26.21 -8.79
CA PRO A 59 -10.88 24.96 -9.37
C PRO A 59 -10.64 25.06 -10.87
N PRO A 60 -9.45 24.69 -11.36
CA PRO A 60 -9.22 24.58 -12.79
C PRO A 60 -9.97 23.35 -13.34
N PRO A 61 -10.37 23.34 -14.64
CA PRO A 61 -11.14 22.23 -15.21
C PRO A 61 -10.47 20.86 -15.09
N GLU A 62 -9.14 20.82 -15.13
CA GLU A 62 -8.35 19.58 -15.06
C GLU A 62 -8.45 18.92 -13.67
N LEU A 63 -8.71 19.70 -12.60
CA LEU A 63 -8.82 19.18 -11.24
C LEU A 63 -9.87 18.08 -11.14
N GLN A 64 -10.99 18.18 -11.85
CA GLN A 64 -12.10 17.23 -11.70
C GLN A 64 -11.67 15.81 -12.11
N ALA A 65 -10.96 15.68 -13.24
CA ALA A 65 -10.49 14.38 -13.72
C ALA A 65 -9.47 13.76 -12.76
N GLU A 66 -8.49 14.54 -12.28
CA GLU A 66 -7.50 14.05 -11.31
C GLU A 66 -8.14 13.72 -9.96
N TYR A 67 -9.15 14.50 -9.57
CA TYR A 67 -9.92 14.25 -8.35
C TYR A 67 -10.66 12.91 -8.43
N ASP A 68 -11.34 12.65 -9.55
CA ASP A 68 -12.07 11.41 -9.77
C ASP A 68 -11.12 10.21 -9.80
N GLU A 69 -9.96 10.33 -10.47
CA GLU A 69 -8.96 9.27 -10.52
C GLU A 69 -8.43 8.88 -9.13
N TYR A 70 -8.04 9.85 -8.29
CA TYR A 70 -7.58 9.49 -6.95
C TYR A 70 -8.71 8.96 -6.06
N LYS A 71 -9.96 9.40 -6.28
CA LYS A 71 -11.12 8.90 -5.53
C LYS A 71 -11.43 7.46 -5.88
N ASP A 72 -11.30 7.07 -7.15
CA ASP A 72 -11.41 5.68 -7.58
C ASP A 72 -10.30 4.82 -6.97
N ALA A 73 -9.06 5.31 -6.95
CA ALA A 73 -7.97 4.64 -6.26
C ALA A 73 -8.26 4.47 -4.75
N CYS A 74 -8.92 5.44 -4.11
CA CYS A 74 -9.34 5.33 -2.70
C CYS A 74 -10.40 4.23 -2.49
N HIS A 75 -11.34 4.08 -3.43
CA HIS A 75 -12.34 3.00 -3.38
C HIS A 75 -11.67 1.64 -3.55
N GLU A 76 -10.80 1.49 -4.55
CA GLU A 76 -10.05 0.26 -4.78
C GLU A 76 -9.19 -0.11 -3.56
N PHE A 77 -8.52 0.87 -2.94
CA PHE A 77 -7.80 0.67 -1.69
C PHE A 77 -8.69 0.04 -0.61
N ALA A 78 -9.88 0.59 -0.37
CA ALA A 78 -10.80 0.04 0.63
C ALA A 78 -11.18 -1.42 0.31
N ASP A 79 -11.45 -1.73 -0.95
CA ASP A 79 -11.81 -3.07 -1.41
C ASP A 79 -10.66 -4.07 -1.24
N LYS A 80 -9.45 -3.72 -1.68
CA LYS A 80 -8.26 -4.59 -1.57
C LYS A 80 -7.88 -4.86 -0.12
N LYS A 81 -7.99 -3.85 0.75
CA LYS A 81 -7.81 -4.02 2.19
C LYS A 81 -8.84 -4.99 2.76
N ALA A 82 -10.12 -4.85 2.38
CA ALA A 82 -11.17 -5.74 2.84
C ALA A 82 -10.94 -7.20 2.42
N VAL A 83 -10.46 -7.44 1.20
CA VAL A 83 -10.07 -8.79 0.72
C VAL A 83 -8.99 -9.40 1.62
N TYR A 84 -7.91 -8.67 1.89
CA TYR A 84 -6.85 -9.15 2.77
C TYR A 84 -7.37 -9.46 4.19
N MET A 85 -8.20 -8.58 4.75
CA MET A 85 -8.76 -8.78 6.09
C MET A 85 -9.64 -10.03 6.17
N ARG A 86 -10.45 -10.34 5.15
CA ARG A 86 -11.23 -11.58 5.09
C ARG A 86 -10.34 -12.83 5.06
N LEU A 87 -9.18 -12.77 4.43
CA LEU A 87 -8.22 -13.89 4.42
C LEU A 87 -7.57 -14.12 5.80
N LEU A 88 -7.55 -13.11 6.66
CA LEU A 88 -7.08 -13.24 8.05
C LEU A 88 -8.11 -13.86 8.99
N GLU A 89 -9.40 -13.87 8.64
CA GLU A 89 -10.45 -14.53 9.42
C GLU A 89 -10.28 -16.07 9.41
N ARG A 90 -9.59 -16.61 8.41
CA ARG A 90 -9.26 -18.04 8.34
C ARG A 90 -8.19 -18.39 9.38
N PRO A 91 -8.37 -19.43 10.21
CA PRO A 91 -7.39 -19.82 11.23
C PRO A 91 -5.99 -19.99 10.65
N ARG A 92 -4.98 -19.41 11.31
CA ARG A 92 -3.56 -19.62 10.97
C ARG A 92 -3.07 -21.02 11.39
N LYS A 93 -3.75 -21.65 12.35
CA LYS A 93 -3.44 -22.99 12.84
C LYS A 93 -3.72 -23.99 11.72
N ASN A 94 -2.66 -24.64 11.23
CA ASN A 94 -2.67 -25.57 10.08
C ASN A 94 -2.89 -24.91 8.71
N ALA A 95 -2.63 -23.61 8.55
CA ALA A 95 -2.66 -22.99 7.23
C ALA A 95 -1.67 -23.69 6.28
N HIS A 96 -2.12 -24.02 5.07
CA HIS A 96 -1.26 -24.61 4.04
C HIS A 96 -0.36 -23.53 3.40
N PRO A 97 0.77 -23.92 2.78
CA PRO A 97 1.60 -23.00 2.00
C PRO A 97 0.82 -22.07 1.05
N GLU A 98 -0.17 -22.62 0.36
CA GLU A 98 -1.05 -21.87 -0.55
C GLU A 98 -1.83 -20.74 0.14
N ASP A 99 -2.23 -20.92 1.41
CA ASP A 99 -2.93 -19.88 2.17
C ASP A 99 -2.02 -18.68 2.48
N HIS A 100 -0.74 -18.93 2.74
CA HIS A 100 0.23 -17.86 2.98
C HIS A 100 0.56 -17.10 1.69
N LEU A 101 0.64 -17.82 0.57
CA LEU A 101 0.83 -17.23 -0.76
C LEU A 101 -0.35 -16.36 -1.17
N ASP A 102 -1.59 -16.81 -0.94
CA ASP A 102 -2.79 -16.02 -1.21
C ASP A 102 -2.86 -14.75 -0.36
N ARG A 103 -2.50 -14.86 0.94
CA ARG A 103 -2.40 -13.69 1.83
C ARG A 103 -1.29 -12.73 1.40
N ALA A 104 -0.15 -13.24 0.94
CA ALA A 104 0.96 -12.41 0.45
C ALA A 104 0.52 -11.62 -0.79
N ARG A 105 -0.14 -12.27 -1.76
CA ARG A 105 -0.67 -11.61 -2.96
C ARG A 105 -1.71 -10.55 -2.63
N ALA A 106 -2.67 -10.87 -1.77
CA ALA A 106 -3.67 -9.91 -1.33
C ALA A 106 -3.04 -8.70 -0.60
N ALA A 107 -1.98 -8.94 0.18
CA ALA A 107 -1.23 -7.86 0.82
C ALA A 107 -0.46 -6.98 -0.19
N VAL A 108 0.09 -7.57 -1.26
CA VAL A 108 0.70 -6.80 -2.37
C VAL A 108 -0.34 -5.92 -3.06
N GLU A 109 -1.51 -6.46 -3.42
CA GLU A 109 -2.59 -5.68 -4.05
C GLU A 109 -3.10 -4.57 -3.13
N TRP A 110 -3.20 -4.85 -1.83
CA TRP A 110 -3.54 -3.83 -0.84
C TRP A 110 -2.46 -2.74 -0.74
N ALA A 111 -1.18 -3.11 -0.71
CA ALA A 111 -0.08 -2.16 -0.66
C ALA A 111 -0.08 -1.23 -1.88
N ASP A 112 -0.20 -1.79 -3.08
CA ASP A 112 -0.26 -1.04 -4.33
C ASP A 112 -1.43 -0.04 -4.34
N ALA A 113 -2.64 -0.51 -4.04
CA ALA A 113 -3.83 0.33 -4.04
C ALA A 113 -3.73 1.46 -2.99
N ALA A 114 -3.22 1.16 -1.79
CA ALA A 114 -3.01 2.18 -0.76
C ALA A 114 -1.98 3.24 -1.18
N ILE A 115 -0.88 2.83 -1.82
CA ILE A 115 0.16 3.74 -2.31
C ILE A 115 -0.37 4.61 -3.46
N ARG A 116 -1.14 4.04 -4.39
CA ARG A 116 -1.80 4.79 -5.47
C ARG A 116 -2.79 5.82 -4.93
N ALA A 117 -3.64 5.41 -3.99
CA ALA A 117 -4.58 6.32 -3.33
C ALA A 117 -3.87 7.48 -2.63
N ALA A 118 -2.77 7.19 -1.92
CA ALA A 118 -1.93 8.22 -1.30
C ALA A 118 -1.30 9.15 -2.35
N LYS A 119 -0.67 8.61 -3.39
CA LYS A 119 0.00 9.38 -4.45
C LYS A 119 -0.97 10.32 -5.16
N GLY A 120 -2.15 9.83 -5.57
CA GLY A 120 -3.16 10.67 -6.24
C GLY A 120 -3.66 11.80 -5.34
N ARG A 121 -3.94 11.50 -4.07
CA ARG A 121 -4.36 12.51 -3.10
C ARG A 121 -3.28 13.55 -2.83
N LEU A 122 -2.03 13.12 -2.66
CA LEU A 122 -0.89 14.00 -2.48
C LEU A 122 -0.66 14.86 -3.71
N HIS A 123 -0.79 14.29 -4.91
CA HIS A 123 -0.69 15.04 -6.16
C HIS A 123 -1.69 16.19 -6.19
N VAL A 124 -2.97 15.91 -5.98
CA VAL A 124 -4.02 16.95 -5.95
C VAL A 124 -3.76 17.99 -4.85
N LEU A 125 -3.31 17.56 -3.66
CA LEU A 125 -2.93 18.47 -2.58
C LEU A 125 -1.77 19.39 -2.97
N THR A 126 -0.74 18.87 -3.62
CA THR A 126 0.45 19.65 -4.00
C THR A 126 0.21 20.54 -5.22
N THR A 127 -0.58 20.09 -6.19
CA THR A 127 -0.82 20.81 -7.45
C THR A 127 -1.86 21.91 -7.26
N TYR A 128 -2.88 21.66 -6.44
CA TYR A 128 -4.05 22.54 -6.30
C TYR A 128 -4.24 23.04 -4.86
N GLN A 129 -3.14 23.40 -4.20
CA GLN A 129 -3.09 23.80 -2.79
C GLN A 129 -4.17 24.81 -2.35
N ASN A 130 -4.52 25.77 -3.19
CA ASN A 130 -5.45 26.85 -2.84
C ASN A 130 -6.90 26.60 -3.26
N VAL A 131 -7.28 25.41 -3.77
CA VAL A 131 -8.67 25.16 -4.23
C VAL A 131 -9.62 24.79 -3.08
N TYR A 132 -9.05 24.40 -1.93
CA TYR A 132 -9.79 23.95 -0.76
C TYR A 132 -10.49 25.11 -0.05
N ARG A 133 -11.65 24.82 0.55
CA ARG A 133 -12.48 25.84 1.22
C ARG A 133 -11.89 26.36 2.52
N THR A 134 -11.20 25.51 3.27
CA THR A 134 -10.69 25.83 4.60
C THR A 134 -9.38 25.09 4.87
N LEU A 135 -8.55 25.62 5.77
CA LEU A 135 -7.36 24.90 6.26
C LEU A 135 -7.72 23.56 6.92
N GLN A 136 -8.90 23.48 7.56
CA GLN A 136 -9.42 22.22 8.09
C GLN A 136 -9.63 21.17 6.98
N SER A 137 -10.15 21.57 5.82
CA SER A 137 -10.30 20.68 4.67
C SER A 137 -8.94 20.15 4.22
N ILE A 138 -7.94 21.04 4.10
CA ILE A 138 -6.58 20.66 3.70
C ILE A 138 -6.00 19.65 4.69
N ASN A 139 -6.08 19.95 6.00
CA ASN A 139 -5.61 19.04 7.05
C ASN A 139 -6.30 17.67 6.99
N GLY A 140 -7.61 17.62 6.73
CA GLY A 140 -8.33 16.37 6.55
C GLY A 140 -7.83 15.55 5.37
N HIS A 141 -7.48 16.20 4.26
CA HIS A 141 -6.87 15.51 3.11
C HIS A 141 -5.44 15.05 3.42
N ILE A 142 -4.62 15.85 4.10
CA ILE A 142 -3.26 15.45 4.53
C ILE A 142 -3.33 14.22 5.44
N GLN A 143 -4.23 14.24 6.45
CA GLN A 143 -4.43 13.12 7.36
C GLN A 143 -4.82 11.84 6.59
N GLN A 144 -5.78 11.93 5.67
CA GLN A 144 -6.20 10.77 4.87
C GLN A 144 -5.08 10.24 3.96
N ALA A 145 -4.19 11.10 3.46
CA ALA A 145 -3.01 10.66 2.73
C ALA A 145 -2.01 9.93 3.64
N ASP A 146 -1.76 10.46 4.84
CA ASP A 146 -0.87 9.85 5.85
C ASP A 146 -1.40 8.48 6.31
N GLU A 147 -2.71 8.35 6.51
CA GLU A 147 -3.39 7.09 6.82
C GLU A 147 -3.23 6.07 5.68
N ALA A 148 -3.36 6.49 4.42
CA ALA A 148 -3.15 5.62 3.27
C ALA A 148 -1.69 5.15 3.16
N ILE A 149 -0.71 6.04 3.39
CA ILE A 149 0.73 5.68 3.42
C ILE A 149 1.02 4.69 4.55
N THR A 150 0.48 4.96 5.73
CA THR A 150 0.60 4.06 6.89
C THR A 150 -0.02 2.70 6.59
N SER A 151 -1.17 2.69 5.91
CA SER A 151 -1.81 1.46 5.46
C SER A 151 -0.95 0.70 4.45
N GLY A 152 -0.34 1.38 3.48
CA GLY A 152 0.58 0.77 2.51
C GLY A 152 1.81 0.17 3.21
N SER A 153 2.39 0.89 4.18
CA SER A 153 3.50 0.37 5.01
C SER A 153 3.12 -0.89 5.80
N ASN A 154 1.91 -0.92 6.36
CA ASN A 154 1.40 -2.11 7.05
C ASN A 154 1.20 -3.30 6.10
N ALA A 155 0.71 -3.04 4.90
CA ALA A 155 0.54 -4.05 3.86
C ALA A 155 1.89 -4.64 3.43
N VAL A 156 2.90 -3.79 3.21
CA VAL A 156 4.27 -4.23 2.90
C VAL A 156 4.84 -5.13 4.01
N ARG A 157 4.66 -4.75 5.28
CA ARG A 157 5.07 -5.61 6.40
C ARG A 157 4.33 -6.95 6.39
N ALA A 158 3.03 -6.93 6.11
CA ALA A 158 2.24 -8.15 6.00
C ALA A 158 2.73 -9.08 4.88
N VAL A 159 3.17 -8.53 3.73
CA VAL A 159 3.81 -9.31 2.66
C VAL A 159 5.05 -10.03 3.22
N LYS A 160 5.96 -9.29 3.86
CA LYS A 160 7.20 -9.84 4.44
C LYS A 160 6.90 -10.97 5.44
N GLU A 161 5.95 -10.75 6.35
CA GLU A 161 5.54 -11.77 7.34
C GLU A 161 5.00 -13.05 6.69
N GLN A 162 4.24 -12.95 5.60
CA GLN A 162 3.73 -14.14 4.90
C GLN A 162 4.87 -14.90 4.20
N LEU A 163 5.83 -14.18 3.60
CA LEU A 163 6.99 -14.80 2.96
C LEU A 163 7.89 -15.51 3.98
N GLU A 164 8.16 -14.88 5.13
CA GLU A 164 8.97 -15.48 6.21
C GLU A 164 8.34 -16.78 6.75
N CYS A 165 7.00 -16.85 6.86
CA CYS A 165 6.30 -18.06 7.28
C CYS A 165 6.54 -19.24 6.32
N GLU A 166 6.61 -18.98 5.02
CA GLU A 166 6.92 -20.00 4.00
C GLU A 166 8.39 -20.41 4.07
N PHE A 167 9.31 -19.45 4.14
CA PHE A 167 10.76 -19.70 4.22
C PHE A 167 11.14 -20.53 5.45
N LEU A 168 10.57 -20.24 6.63
CA LEU A 168 10.84 -20.97 7.87
C LEU A 168 10.23 -22.38 7.91
N ARG A 169 9.21 -22.67 7.09
CA ARG A 169 8.61 -24.01 6.98
C ARG A 169 9.35 -24.93 6.01
N HIS A 170 10.16 -24.38 5.10
CA HIS A 170 10.97 -25.13 4.12
C HIS A 170 12.47 -24.75 4.13
N PRO A 171 13.16 -24.78 5.30
CA PRO A 171 14.55 -24.30 5.41
C PRO A 171 15.55 -25.12 4.57
N ALA A 172 15.27 -26.41 4.36
CA ALA A 172 16.14 -27.31 3.60
C ALA A 172 16.25 -26.96 2.10
N GLN A 173 15.32 -26.16 1.57
CA GLN A 173 15.28 -25.81 0.15
C GLN A 173 15.98 -24.47 -0.14
N CYS A 174 16.14 -23.59 0.86
CA CYS A 174 16.70 -22.25 0.67
C CYS A 174 18.23 -22.15 0.77
N GLY A 175 18.95 -23.25 0.95
CA GLY A 175 20.42 -23.24 1.03
C GLY A 175 20.99 -22.46 2.21
N ILE A 176 20.16 -22.03 3.17
CA ILE A 176 20.62 -21.43 4.42
C ILE A 176 20.94 -22.58 5.37
N HIS A 177 22.18 -23.08 5.27
CA HIS A 177 22.73 -23.95 6.29
C HIS A 177 22.97 -23.12 7.56
N ALA A 178 22.36 -23.58 8.66
CA ALA A 178 22.62 -23.09 10.01
C ALA A 178 24.09 -23.30 10.43
#